data_AF-A0A7V3AGL8-F1
#
_entry.id   AF-A0A7V3AGL8-F1
#
_cell.length_a   1.000
_cell.length_b   1.000
_cell.length_c   1.000
_cell.angle_alpha   90.00
_cell.angle_beta   90.00
_cell.angle_gamma   90.00
#
_symmetry.space_group_name_H-M   'P 1'
#
loop_
_entity.id
_entity.type
_entity.pdbx_description
1 polymer ?
#
loop_
_entity_poly.entity_id
_entity_poly.type
_entity_poly.pdbx_seq_one_letter_code
_entity_poly.pdbx_strand_id
1 'polypeptide(L)'
;MPGVCEICDRKPSTGISYVRRGLAKAKGGVGRKVTGKTARWFRPNLQHLKIQESNGTVRRIWVCTQCLRAGKITKAPKQKILAQERAEKAEARKK
;
A
#
# COMPACT_ATOMS: atom_id res chain seq x y z
N MET A 1 -7.56 1.73 -11.64
CA MET A 1 -6.61 1.49 -10.53
C MET A 1 -6.18 0.03 -10.62
N PRO A 2 -4.88 -0.26 -10.84
CA PRO A 2 -4.43 -1.64 -10.96
C PRO A 2 -4.70 -2.38 -9.64
N GLY A 3 -5.13 -3.63 -9.76
CA GLY A 3 -5.43 -4.47 -8.60
C GLY A 3 -4.19 -5.15 -8.01
N VAL A 4 -3.01 -4.90 -8.56
CA VAL A 4 -1.78 -5.65 -8.28
C VAL A 4 -0.66 -4.70 -7.88
N CYS A 5 0.16 -5.11 -6.90
CA CYS A 5 1.39 -4.42 -6.53
C CYS A 5 2.53 -4.81 -7.48
N GLU A 6 3.24 -3.84 -8.03
CA GLU A 6 4.33 -4.08 -9.00
C GLU A 6 5.59 -4.74 -8.40
N ILE A 7 5.70 -4.82 -7.07
CA ILE A 7 6.92 -5.31 -6.38
C ILE A 7 6.72 -6.68 -5.74
N CYS A 8 5.50 -7.00 -5.31
CA CYS A 8 5.22 -8.23 -4.58
C CYS A 8 3.96 -8.96 -5.09
N ASP A 9 3.44 -8.52 -6.22
CA ASP A 9 2.34 -9.15 -6.96
C ASP A 9 1.08 -9.43 -6.13
N ARG A 10 0.87 -8.67 -5.05
CA ARG A 10 -0.31 -8.82 -4.21
C ARG A 10 -1.55 -8.49 -5.01
N LYS A 11 -2.38 -9.50 -5.18
CA LYS A 11 -3.68 -9.45 -5.86
C LYS A 11 -4.81 -9.35 -4.85
N PRO A 12 -6.00 -8.89 -5.27
CA PRO A 12 -7.19 -8.95 -4.44
C PRO A 12 -7.51 -10.41 -4.12
N SER A 13 -7.84 -10.71 -2.87
CA SER A 13 -8.30 -12.04 -2.49
C SER A 13 -9.83 -12.05 -2.34
N THR A 14 -10.42 -13.21 -2.60
CA THR A 14 -11.86 -13.41 -2.43
C THR A 14 -12.18 -13.72 -0.98
N GLY A 15 -13.35 -13.28 -0.53
CA GLY A 15 -13.85 -13.58 0.80
C GLY A 15 -15.36 -13.57 0.85
N ILE A 16 -15.88 -13.93 2.02
CA ILE A 16 -17.31 -13.93 2.29
C ILE A 16 -17.58 -13.00 3.47
N SER A 17 -18.60 -12.14 3.34
CA SER A 17 -19.18 -11.42 4.45
C SER A 17 -20.28 -12.28 5.07
N TYR A 18 -20.18 -12.54 6.38
CA TYR A 18 -21.18 -13.29 7.12
C TYR A 18 -21.95 -12.36 8.05
N VAL A 19 -23.26 -12.32 7.87
CA VAL A 19 -24.15 -11.67 8.84
C VAL A 19 -24.61 -12.73 9.83
N ARG A 20 -24.32 -12.51 11.12
CA ARG A 20 -24.71 -13.43 12.20
C ARG A 20 -25.69 -12.75 13.15
N ARG A 21 -26.75 -13.45 13.54
CA ARG A 21 -27.76 -12.98 14.51
C ARG A 21 -27.75 -13.84 15.77
N GLY A 22 -28.23 -13.27 16.87
CA GLY A 22 -28.29 -13.93 18.18
C GLY A 22 -27.03 -13.77 19.04
N LEU A 23 -27.15 -14.17 20.30
CA LEU A 23 -26.05 -14.10 21.27
C LEU A 23 -25.14 -15.33 21.14
N ALA A 24 -23.83 -15.16 21.37
CA ALA A 24 -22.90 -16.29 21.32
C ALA A 24 -23.12 -17.23 22.51
N LYS A 25 -22.89 -18.54 22.32
CA LYS A 25 -22.96 -19.53 23.42
C LYS A 25 -22.05 -19.18 24.58
N ALA A 26 -20.85 -18.69 24.28
CA ALA A 26 -19.89 -18.20 25.27
C ALA A 26 -20.42 -17.07 26.17
N LYS A 27 -21.47 -16.36 25.75
CA LYS A 27 -22.12 -15.30 26.54
C LYS A 27 -23.43 -15.75 27.20
N GLY A 28 -23.67 -17.06 27.32
CA GLY A 28 -24.90 -17.61 27.91
C GLY A 28 -26.11 -17.62 26.98
N GLY A 29 -25.92 -17.39 25.68
CA GLY A 29 -26.99 -17.45 24.68
C GLY A 29 -27.16 -18.83 24.03
N VAL A 30 -28.24 -19.01 23.27
CA VAL A 30 -28.50 -20.25 22.50
C VAL A 30 -27.48 -20.47 21.38
N GLY A 31 -26.93 -19.39 20.81
CA GLY A 31 -25.90 -19.41 19.77
C GLY A 31 -26.16 -18.44 18.62
N ARG A 32 -25.09 -18.08 17.90
CA ARG A 32 -25.15 -17.21 16.71
C ARG A 32 -25.53 -18.02 15.47
N LYS A 33 -26.58 -17.62 14.75
CA LYS A 33 -26.97 -18.19 13.46
C LYS A 33 -26.49 -17.31 12.31
N VAL A 34 -26.07 -17.91 11.21
CA VAL A 34 -25.70 -17.21 9.98
C VAL A 34 -26.98 -16.91 9.21
N THR A 35 -27.28 -15.63 8.97
CA THR A 35 -28.49 -15.18 8.28
C THR A 35 -28.20 -14.70 6.86
N GLY A 36 -26.96 -14.30 6.58
CA GLY A 36 -26.56 -13.81 5.26
C GLY A 36 -25.14 -14.21 4.93
N LYS A 37 -24.93 -14.56 3.65
CA LYS A 37 -23.65 -14.92 3.07
C LYS A 37 -23.50 -14.19 1.74
N THR A 38 -22.61 -13.21 1.67
CA THR A 38 -22.35 -12.45 0.43
C THR A 38 -20.88 -12.51 0.07
N ALA A 39 -20.58 -12.64 -1.23
CA ALA A 39 -19.22 -12.59 -1.73
C ALA A 39 -18.66 -11.17 -1.60
N ARG A 40 -17.38 -11.05 -1.25
CA ARG A 40 -16.66 -9.78 -1.19
C ARG A 40 -15.22 -9.93 -1.63
N TRP A 41 -14.60 -8.80 -1.95
CA TRP A 41 -13.23 -8.74 -2.42
C TRP A 41 -12.36 -7.97 -1.41
N PHE A 42 -11.29 -8.61 -0.96
CA PHE A 42 -10.27 -7.99 -0.12
C PHE A 42 -9.19 -7.39 -1.01
N ARG A 43 -9.20 -6.06 -1.14
CA ARG A 43 -8.21 -5.36 -1.93
C ARG A 43 -6.99 -5.02 -1.07
N PRO A 44 -5.75 -5.24 -1.56
CA PRO A 44 -4.58 -4.68 -0.90
C PRO A 44 -4.67 -3.15 -0.91
N ASN A 45 -4.17 -2.51 0.15
CA ASN A 45 -4.05 -1.05 0.19
C ASN A 45 -2.91 -0.62 -0.73
N LEU A 46 -3.24 -0.37 -1.99
CA LEU A 46 -2.31 0.07 -3.03
C LEU A 46 -2.26 1.60 -3.03
N GLN A 47 -1.05 2.13 -3.10
CA GLN A 47 -0.74 3.54 -3.11
C GLN A 47 0.05 3.86 -4.37
N HIS A 48 -0.30 4.99 -4.99
CA HIS A 48 0.35 5.48 -6.20
C HIS A 48 1.42 6.50 -5.81
N LEU A 49 2.69 6.21 -6.08
CA LEU A 49 3.80 7.04 -5.62
C LEU A 49 4.97 7.07 -6.60
N LYS A 50 5.77 8.13 -6.47
CA LYS A 50 7.03 8.31 -7.20
C LYS A 50 8.15 7.58 -6.46
N ILE A 51 8.85 6.72 -7.19
CA ILE A 51 9.99 5.95 -6.70
C ILE A 51 11.21 6.35 -7.50
N GLN A 52 12.35 6.36 -6.82
CA GLN A 52 13.66 6.44 -7.45
C GLN A 52 14.21 5.03 -7.57
N GLU A 53 14.50 4.60 -8.79
CA GLU A 53 15.16 3.32 -9.04
C GLU A 53 16.66 3.41 -8.77
N SER A 54 17.31 2.25 -8.62
CA SER A 54 18.77 2.15 -8.51
C SER A 54 19.51 2.84 -9.66
N ASN A 55 18.87 2.93 -10.83
CA ASN A 55 19.44 3.50 -12.05
C ASN A 55 19.26 5.04 -12.13
N GLY A 56 18.74 5.68 -11.08
CA GLY A 56 18.52 7.14 -11.03
C GLY A 56 17.23 7.60 -11.71
N THR A 57 16.52 6.73 -12.41
CA THR A 57 15.24 7.04 -13.06
C THR A 57 14.13 7.18 -12.02
N VAL A 58 13.28 8.20 -12.19
CA VAL A 58 12.10 8.41 -11.36
C VAL A 58 10.85 7.98 -12.13
N ARG A 59 10.12 6.99 -11.61
CA ARG A 59 8.83 6.56 -12.18
C ARG A 59 7.72 6.54 -11.14
N ARG A 60 6.48 6.59 -11.60
CA ARG A 60 5.30 6.38 -10.76
C ARG A 60 4.85 4.94 -10.89
N ILE A 61 4.64 4.27 -9.76
CA ILE A 61 4.17 2.89 -9.73
C ILE A 61 3.14 2.68 -8.61
N TRP A 62 2.41 1.57 -8.70
CA TRP A 62 1.44 1.14 -7.70
C TRP A 62 2.05 0.13 -6.74
N VAL A 63 1.98 0.48 -5.45
CA VAL A 63 2.69 -0.25 -4.39
C VAL A 63 1.77 -0.52 -3.22
N CYS A 64 1.84 -1.71 -2.64
CA CYS A 64 1.16 -2.00 -1.39
C CYS A 64 1.84 -1.30 -0.19
N THR A 65 1.04 -0.87 0.78
CA THR A 65 1.55 -0.23 2.01
C THR A 65 2.52 -1.11 2.81
N GLN A 66 2.44 -2.44 2.70
CA GLN A 66 3.37 -3.34 3.37
C GLN A 66 4.78 -3.29 2.75
N CYS A 67 4.90 -3.16 1.42
CA CYS A 67 6.21 -2.96 0.77
C CYS A 67 6.81 -1.61 1.13
N LEU A 68 5.98 -0.56 1.25
CA LEU A 68 6.42 0.75 1.72
C LEU A 68 6.94 0.69 3.16
N ARG A 69 6.21 0.00 4.05
CA ARG A 69 6.61 -0.16 5.45
C ARG A 69 7.89 -0.99 5.60
N ALA A 70 8.10 -1.98 4.74
CA ALA A 70 9.28 -2.84 4.76
C ALA A 70 10.53 -2.18 4.13
N GLY A 71 10.45 -0.94 3.65
CA GLY A 71 11.62 -0.23 3.10
C GLY A 71 12.14 -0.80 1.79
N LYS A 72 11.35 -1.62 1.07
CA LYS A 72 11.76 -2.21 -0.22
C LYS A 72 11.90 -1.17 -1.34
N ILE A 73 11.60 0.09 -1.05
CA ILE A 73 11.39 1.17 -2.00
C ILE A 73 11.91 2.47 -1.40
N THR A 74 12.67 3.20 -2.20
CA THR A 74 13.06 4.57 -1.89
C THR A 74 12.11 5.54 -2.58
N LYS A 75 11.43 6.37 -1.79
CA LYS A 75 10.58 7.44 -2.34
C LYS A 75 11.46 8.46 -3.05
N ALA A 76 10.99 8.95 -4.20
CA ALA A 76 11.70 10.02 -4.89
C ALA A 76 11.73 11.30 -4.01
N PRO A 77 12.89 11.98 -3.89
CA PRO A 77 13.00 13.21 -3.14
C PRO A 77 12.12 14.31 -3.76
N LYS A 78 11.70 15.28 -2.93
CA LYS A 78 10.97 16.45 -3.41
C LYS A 78 11.89 17.26 -4.34
N GLN A 79 11.35 17.78 -5.44
CA GLN A 79 12.13 18.56 -6.41
C GLN A 79 12.80 19.80 -5.80
N LYS A 80 12.19 20.42 -4.78
CA LYS A 80 12.79 21.54 -4.05
C LYS A 80 14.11 21.16 -3.37
N ILE A 81 14.16 19.98 -2.74
CA ILE A 81 15.38 19.48 -2.07
C ILE A 81 16.45 19.21 -3.12
N LEU A 82 16.08 18.53 -4.22
CA LEU A 82 17.00 18.24 -5.31
C LEU A 82 17.57 19.50 -5.98
N ALA A 83 16.78 20.59 -6.02
CA ALA A 83 17.23 21.88 -6.54
C ALA A 83 18.20 22.59 -5.59
N GLN A 84 17.95 22.53 -4.28
CA GLN A 84 18.86 23.06 -3.25
C GLN A 84 20.22 22.34 -3.29
N GLU A 85 20.23 21.00 -3.31
CA GLU A 85 21.46 20.21 -3.41
C GLU A 85 22.26 20.51 -4.69
N ARG A 86 21.57 20.80 -5.79
CA ARG A 86 22.22 21.19 -7.06
C ARG A 86 22.79 22.61 -7.02
N ALA A 87 22.10 23.54 -6.36
CA ALA A 87 22.57 24.92 -6.18
C ALA A 87 23.82 24.95 -5.28
N GLU A 88 23.79 24.24 -4.14
CA GLU A 88 24.93 24.11 -3.22
C GLU A 88 26.15 23.48 -3.91
N LYS A 89 25.95 22.40 -4.69
CA LYS A 89 27.04 21.78 -5.47
C LYS A 89 27.60 22.70 -6.57
N ALA A 90 26.78 23.57 -7.15
CA ALA A 90 27.22 24.53 -8.16
C ALA A 90 28.04 25.67 -7.55
N GLU A 91 27.70 26.11 -6.34
CA GLU A 91 28.48 27.10 -5.58
C GLU A 91 29.81 26.50 -5.07
N ALA A 92 29.80 25.26 -4.59
CA ALA A 92 31.00 24.55 -4.17
C ALA A 92 32.01 24.32 -5.32
N ARG A 93 31.53 24.16 -6.57
CA ARG A 93 32.40 24.05 -7.76
C ARG A 93 33.01 25.37 -8.22
N LYS A 94 32.51 26.52 -7.75
CA LYS A 94 33.01 27.86 -8.08
C LYS A 94 34.10 28.36 -7.10
N LYS A 95 34.32 27.62 -6.02
CA LYS A 95 35.31 27.89 -4.98
C LYS A 95 36.52 26.99 -5.18
#